data_AF-A0A7X6FJQ4-F1
#
_entry.id   AF-A0A7X6FJQ4-F1
#
_cell.length_a   1.000
_cell.length_b   1.000
_cell.length_c   1.000
_cell.angle_alpha   90.00
_cell.angle_beta   90.00
_cell.angle_gamma   90.00
#
_symmetry.space_group_name_H-M   'P 1'
#
loop_
_entity.id
_entity.type
_entity.pdbx_description
1 polymer ?
#
loop_
_entity_poly.entity_id
_entity_poly.type
_entity_poly.pdbx_seq_one_letter_code
_entity_poly.pdbx_strand_id
1 'polypeptide(L)'
;MFTKSRLLFTFGLFAASAGAASAGDGQHFWSGNWYLSVGAAGFSAPKFEGSKHNKLQWSPLISVGKQGPGPRFSSRNDNPSFALIESDAFRVGIVGKFVPSRDSSDGRELRGLKKVKWGVEAGGFAEAYPTDWLRARVEVRQGIRAHSGLVADAAVDAFTDITPELRLSGGPRMTLASNDYFNTYYGVNAREAAASGLSRYNPGGGVKSVGAGGALTWKPSENWTTSTFLEYTRLTGPAGDSSLVRERGDRNQLLIGVSASYKFNFTMN
;
A
#
# COMPACT_ATOMS: atom_id res chain seq x y z
N MET A 1 22.86 -65.30 -19.07
CA MET A 1 22.60 -64.07 -19.86
C MET A 1 21.91 -63.07 -18.97
N PHE A 2 22.60 -62.00 -18.57
CA PHE A 2 22.10 -60.68 -18.15
C PHE A 2 23.29 -59.98 -17.46
N THR A 3 23.99 -59.19 -18.27
CA THR A 3 25.21 -58.46 -17.94
C THR A 3 24.84 -57.27 -17.05
N LYS A 4 25.30 -57.24 -15.78
CA LYS A 4 25.20 -56.05 -14.92
C LYS A 4 26.48 -55.23 -15.06
N SER A 5 26.35 -54.12 -15.78
CA SER A 5 27.39 -53.12 -16.00
C SER A 5 27.80 -52.46 -14.69
N ARG A 6 29.11 -52.38 -14.44
CA ARG A 6 29.71 -51.56 -13.37
C ARG A 6 29.99 -50.17 -13.94
N LEU A 7 29.30 -49.14 -13.47
CA LEU A 7 29.74 -47.76 -13.66
C LEU A 7 30.37 -47.24 -12.37
N LEU A 8 31.67 -46.94 -12.48
CA LEU A 8 32.44 -46.19 -11.50
C LEU A 8 31.99 -44.73 -11.51
N PHE A 9 31.67 -44.18 -10.34
CA PHE A 9 31.45 -42.74 -10.15
C PHE A 9 32.81 -42.05 -10.02
N THR A 10 33.22 -41.32 -11.05
CA THR A 10 34.37 -40.41 -11.01
C THR A 10 33.93 -39.09 -10.40
N PHE A 11 34.54 -38.70 -9.27
CA PHE A 11 34.33 -37.41 -8.61
C PHE A 11 35.13 -36.34 -9.37
N GLY A 12 34.45 -35.55 -10.20
CA GLY A 12 35.05 -34.43 -10.93
C GLY A 12 35.19 -33.20 -10.04
N LEU A 13 36.44 -32.82 -9.74
CA LEU A 13 36.80 -31.59 -9.04
C LEU A 13 36.64 -30.40 -10.01
N PHE A 14 35.53 -29.66 -9.92
CA PHE A 14 35.43 -28.37 -10.63
C PHE A 14 36.10 -27.28 -9.80
N ALA A 15 37.29 -26.87 -10.24
CA ALA A 15 37.98 -25.69 -9.73
C ALA A 15 37.15 -24.44 -10.09
N ALA A 16 36.63 -23.76 -9.07
CA ALA A 16 36.02 -22.45 -9.23
C ALA A 16 37.12 -21.43 -9.56
N SER A 17 37.16 -20.98 -10.82
CA SER A 17 37.89 -19.78 -11.19
C SER A 17 37.24 -18.59 -10.47
N ALA A 18 37.91 -18.08 -9.44
CA ALA A 18 37.56 -16.80 -8.82
C ALA A 18 37.73 -15.71 -9.88
N GLY A 19 36.62 -15.34 -10.54
CA GLY A 19 36.57 -14.15 -11.37
C GLY A 19 36.89 -12.95 -10.49
N ALA A 20 37.97 -12.25 -10.81
CA ALA A 20 38.30 -10.98 -10.19
C ALA A 20 37.10 -10.05 -10.35
N ALA A 21 36.49 -9.67 -9.23
CA ALA A 21 35.53 -8.59 -9.19
C ALA A 21 36.27 -7.31 -9.59
N SER A 22 36.08 -6.87 -10.85
CA SER A 22 36.49 -5.53 -11.27
C SER A 22 35.76 -4.55 -10.37
N ALA A 23 36.53 -3.81 -9.56
CA ALA A 23 36.04 -2.65 -8.84
C ALA A 23 35.53 -1.63 -9.89
N GLY A 24 34.21 -1.61 -10.08
CA GLY A 24 33.57 -0.55 -10.85
C GLY A 24 33.83 0.79 -10.17
N ASP A 25 34.08 1.80 -10.98
CA ASP A 25 34.33 3.19 -10.59
C ASP A 25 33.48 3.62 -9.39
N GLY A 26 34.09 4.38 -8.47
CA GLY A 26 33.62 4.76 -7.14
C GLY A 26 32.31 5.57 -7.05
N GLN A 27 31.30 5.23 -7.84
CA GLN A 27 29.93 5.68 -7.68
C GLN A 27 29.24 4.81 -6.66
N HIS A 28 29.12 5.34 -5.45
CA HIS A 28 28.29 4.73 -4.44
C HIS A 28 26.82 4.71 -4.89
N PHE A 29 26.00 3.77 -4.40
CA PHE A 29 24.58 3.68 -4.78
C PHE A 29 23.80 4.99 -4.51
N TRP A 30 24.28 5.80 -3.57
CA TRP A 30 23.73 7.11 -3.20
C TRP A 30 24.22 8.28 -4.06
N SER A 31 25.23 8.10 -4.90
CA SER A 31 25.69 9.15 -5.81
C SER A 31 24.69 9.41 -6.94
N GLY A 32 24.61 10.66 -7.39
CA GLY A 32 23.77 11.10 -8.51
C GLY A 32 22.77 12.19 -8.15
N ASN A 33 21.85 12.46 -9.07
CA ASN A 33 20.81 13.46 -8.92
C ASN A 33 19.61 12.89 -8.17
N TRP A 34 19.17 13.56 -7.12
CA TRP A 34 18.08 13.16 -6.23
C TRP A 34 17.01 14.22 -6.14
N TYR A 35 15.80 13.80 -5.78
CA TYR A 35 14.75 14.72 -5.37
C TYR A 35 14.20 14.35 -3.99
N LEU A 36 13.74 15.36 -3.27
CA LEU A 36 12.96 15.23 -2.06
C LEU A 36 11.67 16.03 -2.26
N SER A 37 10.53 15.39 -2.15
CA SER A 37 9.24 16.05 -2.08
C SER A 37 8.71 16.05 -0.66
N VAL A 38 8.31 17.22 -0.17
CA VAL A 38 7.73 17.40 1.16
C VAL A 38 6.40 18.11 1.01
N GLY A 39 5.39 17.64 1.72
CA GLY A 39 4.05 18.19 1.66
C GLY A 39 3.15 17.69 2.78
N ALA A 40 1.87 18.00 2.66
CA ALA A 40 0.85 17.50 3.56
C ALA A 40 -0.46 17.32 2.81
N ALA A 41 -1.29 16.41 3.34
CA ALA A 41 -2.68 16.26 2.94
C ALA A 41 -3.60 16.53 4.12
N GLY A 42 -4.69 17.25 3.88
CA GLY A 42 -5.82 17.39 4.80
C GLY A 42 -7.06 16.74 4.19
N PHE A 43 -7.76 15.92 4.97
CA PHE A 43 -8.87 15.11 4.43
C PHE A 43 -9.91 14.75 5.49
N SER A 44 -11.17 14.66 5.06
CA SER A 44 -12.25 14.04 5.82
C SER A 44 -12.27 12.55 5.50
N ALA A 45 -12.16 11.71 6.53
CA ALA A 45 -12.21 10.26 6.39
C ALA A 45 -12.85 9.62 7.63
N PRO A 46 -13.33 8.37 7.53
CA PRO A 46 -13.84 7.63 8.68
C PRO A 46 -12.87 7.65 9.85
N LYS A 47 -13.39 7.79 11.07
CA LYS A 47 -12.58 7.84 12.31
C LYS A 47 -11.63 6.63 12.46
N PHE A 48 -12.10 5.49 12.00
CA PHE A 48 -11.40 4.24 11.80
C PHE A 48 -12.14 3.49 10.68
N GLU A 49 -11.52 2.46 10.09
CA GLU A 49 -12.15 1.69 9.02
C GLU A 49 -13.42 0.97 9.52
N GLY A 50 -14.56 1.29 8.90
CA GLY A 50 -15.88 0.81 9.29
C GLY A 50 -16.66 1.78 10.19
N SER A 51 -16.10 2.94 10.52
CA SER A 51 -16.86 3.99 11.22
C SER A 51 -17.91 4.62 10.31
N LYS A 52 -19.08 4.91 10.88
CA LYS A 52 -20.12 5.74 10.23
C LYS A 52 -19.91 7.24 10.39
N HIS A 53 -18.95 7.64 11.21
CA HIS A 53 -18.59 9.05 11.41
C HIS A 53 -17.21 9.32 10.82
N ASN A 54 -17.12 10.43 10.09
CA ASN A 54 -15.85 10.96 9.63
C ASN A 54 -15.23 11.91 10.66
N LYS A 55 -13.92 12.09 10.56
CA LYS A 55 -13.16 13.15 11.23
C LYS A 55 -12.24 13.80 10.21
N LEU A 56 -11.91 15.06 10.44
CA LEU A 56 -10.84 15.72 9.72
C LEU A 56 -9.49 15.16 10.21
N GLN A 57 -8.63 14.83 9.26
CA GLN A 57 -7.34 14.20 9.47
C GLN A 57 -6.31 14.88 8.59
N TRP A 58 -5.05 14.71 8.94
CA TRP A 58 -3.95 15.14 8.10
C TRP A 58 -2.85 14.08 8.08
N SER A 59 -2.03 14.11 7.04
CA SER A 59 -0.88 13.22 6.90
C SER A 59 0.25 13.94 6.18
N PRO A 60 1.51 13.79 6.62
CA PRO A 60 2.65 14.30 5.88
C PRO A 60 2.83 13.53 4.58
N LEU A 61 3.28 14.21 3.54
CA LEU A 61 3.66 13.63 2.27
C LEU A 61 5.17 13.77 2.13
N ILE A 62 5.88 12.65 2.07
CA ILE A 62 7.33 12.63 1.91
C ILE A 62 7.65 11.61 0.83
N SER A 63 8.37 12.04 -0.20
CA SER A 63 8.90 11.16 -1.25
C SER A 63 10.34 11.51 -1.53
N VAL A 64 11.20 10.50 -1.62
CA VAL A 64 12.59 10.66 -2.01
C VAL A 64 12.89 9.66 -3.12
N GLY A 65 13.68 10.08 -4.11
CA GLY A 65 14.06 9.21 -5.22
C GLY A 65 15.14 9.82 -6.10
N LYS A 66 15.72 9.01 -6.99
CA LYS A 66 16.64 9.51 -8.02
C LYS A 66 15.87 10.32 -9.06
N GLN A 67 16.50 11.37 -9.59
CA GLN A 67 15.99 12.08 -10.74
C GLN A 67 16.13 11.19 -11.98
N GLY A 68 15.05 11.08 -12.75
CA GLY A 68 14.91 10.16 -13.88
C GLY A 68 13.45 10.04 -14.30
N PRO A 69 13.11 9.14 -15.25
CA PRO A 69 11.74 9.01 -15.74
C PRO A 69 10.73 8.66 -14.64
N GLY A 70 11.16 7.98 -13.58
CA GLY A 70 10.32 7.65 -12.42
C GLY A 70 9.05 6.86 -12.80
N PRO A 71 8.11 6.68 -11.86
CA PRO A 71 6.79 6.18 -12.22
C PRO A 71 6.09 7.14 -13.19
N ARG A 72 5.53 6.61 -14.29
CA ARG A 72 4.67 7.38 -15.21
C ARG A 72 3.45 7.97 -14.49
N PHE A 73 3.00 7.31 -13.44
CA PHE A 73 1.88 7.71 -12.60
C PHE A 73 2.06 7.21 -11.15
N SER A 74 1.78 8.09 -10.19
CA SER A 74 1.69 7.80 -8.76
C SER A 74 0.30 8.20 -8.25
N SER A 75 -0.29 7.34 -7.42
CA SER A 75 -1.59 7.57 -6.79
C SER A 75 -1.40 7.86 -5.31
N ARG A 76 -2.32 8.64 -4.72
CA ARG A 76 -2.39 8.87 -3.28
C ARG A 76 -2.41 7.57 -2.47
N ASN A 77 -2.98 6.53 -3.04
CA ASN A 77 -3.17 5.23 -2.40
C ASN A 77 -1.93 4.34 -2.46
N ASP A 78 -0.92 4.72 -3.24
CA ASP A 78 0.31 3.95 -3.33
C ASP A 78 1.05 4.05 -2.00
N ASN A 79 1.40 2.90 -1.44
CA ASN A 79 2.20 2.88 -0.23
C ASN A 79 3.67 3.23 -0.56
N PRO A 80 4.44 3.77 0.40
CA PRO A 80 5.88 3.96 0.26
C PRO A 80 6.54 2.71 -0.34
N SER A 81 7.15 2.86 -1.52
CA SER A 81 7.69 1.75 -2.29
C SER A 81 8.98 2.12 -2.99
N PHE A 82 9.80 1.11 -3.24
CA PHE A 82 11.10 1.23 -3.89
C PHE A 82 11.21 0.17 -4.98
N ALA A 83 11.32 0.61 -6.24
CA ALA A 83 11.46 -0.28 -7.39
C ALA A 83 12.87 -0.88 -7.40
N LEU A 84 12.94 -2.20 -7.54
CA LEU A 84 14.19 -2.96 -7.72
C LEU A 84 14.43 -3.28 -9.20
N ILE A 85 13.35 -3.46 -9.94
CA ILE A 85 13.33 -3.67 -11.39
C ILE A 85 12.38 -2.64 -11.99
N GLU A 86 12.87 -1.88 -12.97
CA GLU A 86 12.12 -0.80 -13.60
C GLU A 86 12.39 -0.79 -15.11
N SER A 87 11.30 -0.70 -15.87
CA SER A 87 11.27 -0.52 -17.32
C SER A 87 10.11 0.42 -17.66
N ASP A 88 9.98 0.82 -18.93
CA ASP A 88 8.88 1.67 -19.38
C ASP A 88 7.49 0.98 -19.24
N ALA A 89 7.46 -0.36 -19.26
CA ALA A 89 6.23 -1.13 -19.25
C ALA A 89 5.85 -1.67 -17.87
N PHE A 90 6.82 -1.94 -16.98
CA PHE A 90 6.54 -2.50 -15.66
C PHE A 90 7.60 -2.16 -14.61
N ARG A 91 7.17 -2.18 -13.34
CA ARG A 91 7.99 -1.94 -12.16
C ARG A 91 7.70 -3.01 -11.11
N VAL A 92 8.74 -3.54 -10.50
CA VAL A 92 8.64 -4.52 -9.41
C VAL A 92 9.59 -4.12 -8.30
N GLY A 93 9.14 -4.24 -7.05
CA GLY A 93 9.99 -3.89 -5.92
C GLY A 93 9.36 -4.15 -4.57
N ILE A 94 9.88 -3.46 -3.56
CA ILE A 94 9.44 -3.57 -2.19
C ILE A 94 8.48 -2.45 -1.83
N VAL A 95 7.58 -2.72 -0.89
CA VAL A 95 6.58 -1.77 -0.41
C VAL A 95 6.40 -1.91 1.09
N GLY A 96 6.14 -0.78 1.76
CA GLY A 96 5.88 -0.73 3.19
C GLY A 96 4.75 0.22 3.52
N LYS A 97 4.00 -0.09 4.58
CA LYS A 97 2.89 0.72 5.07
C LYS A 97 2.98 0.90 6.57
N PHE A 98 2.82 2.13 7.05
CA PHE A 98 2.63 2.38 8.48
C PHE A 98 1.19 2.11 8.87
N VAL A 99 0.99 1.35 9.95
CA VAL A 99 -0.33 1.01 10.48
C VAL A 99 -0.52 1.71 11.82
N PRO A 100 -1.39 2.74 11.91
CA PRO A 100 -1.64 3.43 13.17
C PRO A 100 -2.32 2.51 14.18
N SER A 101 -2.16 2.81 15.46
CA SER A 101 -2.94 2.15 16.51
C SER A 101 -4.43 2.49 16.38
N ARG A 102 -5.27 1.61 16.92
CA ARG A 102 -6.72 1.82 17.02
C ARG A 102 -7.22 1.44 18.40
N ASP A 103 -7.90 2.33 19.10
CA ASP A 103 -8.50 2.03 20.40
C ASP A 103 -9.80 2.80 20.66
N SER A 104 -10.35 2.68 21.88
CA SER A 104 -11.63 3.28 22.26
C SER A 104 -11.65 4.82 22.22
N SER A 105 -10.49 5.48 22.13
CA SER A 105 -10.41 6.93 21.97
C SER A 105 -10.70 7.38 20.53
N ASP A 106 -10.54 6.51 19.53
CA ASP A 106 -10.83 6.84 18.12
C ASP A 106 -12.32 6.95 17.83
N GLY A 107 -13.15 6.24 18.60
CA GLY A 107 -14.59 6.24 18.43
C GLY A 107 -15.31 5.49 19.56
N ARG A 108 -16.48 5.98 19.94
CA ARG A 108 -17.34 5.34 20.96
C ARG A 108 -17.74 3.92 20.56
N GLU A 109 -17.78 3.67 19.26
CA GLU A 109 -18.09 2.39 18.63
C GLU A 109 -17.12 1.28 19.05
N LEU A 110 -15.88 1.65 19.38
CA LEU A 110 -14.79 0.76 19.78
C LEU A 110 -14.73 0.48 21.28
N ARG A 111 -15.62 1.09 22.09
CA ARG A 111 -15.67 0.83 23.54
C ARG A 111 -16.05 -0.63 23.80
N GLY A 112 -15.25 -1.29 24.63
CA GLY A 112 -15.38 -2.72 24.95
C GLY A 112 -14.65 -3.66 23.99
N LEU A 113 -14.01 -3.13 22.94
CA LEU A 113 -13.17 -3.91 22.02
C LEU A 113 -11.69 -3.80 22.38
N LYS A 114 -10.89 -4.79 21.96
CA LYS A 114 -9.44 -4.75 22.13
C LYS A 114 -8.79 -3.57 21.39
N LYS A 115 -7.74 -3.04 21.99
CA LYS A 115 -6.82 -2.10 21.35
C LYS A 115 -5.96 -2.82 20.31
N VAL A 116 -5.85 -2.22 19.13
CA VAL A 116 -4.84 -2.57 18.12
C VAL A 116 -3.63 -1.67 18.30
N LYS A 117 -2.44 -2.27 18.37
CA LYS A 117 -1.17 -1.54 18.47
C LYS A 117 -0.82 -0.92 17.13
N TRP A 118 0.04 0.10 17.15
CA TRP A 118 0.70 0.52 15.93
C TRP A 118 1.57 -0.61 15.39
N GLY A 119 1.80 -0.62 14.09
CA GLY A 119 2.67 -1.58 13.43
C GLY A 119 3.09 -1.10 12.05
N VAL A 120 3.64 -2.03 11.28
CA VAL A 120 4.01 -1.82 9.89
C VAL A 120 3.58 -3.03 9.08
N GLU A 121 3.28 -2.83 7.81
CA GLU A 121 3.19 -3.91 6.83
C GLU A 121 4.39 -3.79 5.88
N ALA A 122 4.96 -4.92 5.47
CA ALA A 122 6.05 -4.95 4.51
C ALA A 122 5.84 -6.07 3.49
N GLY A 123 6.25 -5.85 2.25
CA GLY A 123 6.18 -6.86 1.21
C GLY A 123 6.62 -6.34 -0.15
N GLY A 124 5.96 -6.84 -1.19
CA GLY A 124 6.32 -6.56 -2.59
C GLY A 124 5.18 -5.88 -3.35
N PHE A 125 5.55 -5.14 -4.39
CA PHE A 125 4.61 -4.62 -5.37
C PHE A 125 5.05 -4.99 -6.79
N ALA A 126 4.07 -5.07 -7.68
CA ALA A 126 4.27 -5.09 -9.11
C ALA A 126 3.27 -4.12 -9.74
N GLU A 127 3.71 -3.34 -10.71
CA GLU A 127 2.83 -2.53 -11.54
C GLU A 127 3.22 -2.60 -13.00
N ALA A 128 2.23 -2.44 -13.85
CA ALA A 128 2.37 -2.46 -15.29
C ALA A 128 1.62 -1.27 -15.91
N TYR A 129 2.08 -0.86 -17.08
CA TYR A 129 1.49 0.18 -17.92
C TYR A 129 1.07 -0.43 -19.26
N PRO A 130 -0.12 -1.07 -19.35
CA PRO A 130 -0.59 -1.68 -20.59
C PRO A 130 -0.76 -0.68 -21.73
N THR A 131 -1.00 0.59 -21.39
CA THR A 131 -1.12 1.72 -22.30
C THR A 131 -0.53 2.97 -21.66
N ASP A 132 -0.44 4.06 -22.42
CA ASP A 132 0.08 5.34 -21.93
C ASP A 132 -0.81 6.04 -20.89
N TRP A 133 -2.07 5.62 -20.77
CA TRP A 133 -3.08 6.22 -19.90
C TRP A 133 -3.60 5.25 -18.82
N LEU A 134 -3.06 4.02 -18.75
CA LEU A 134 -3.56 2.99 -17.84
C LEU A 134 -2.43 2.39 -17.02
N ARG A 135 -2.65 2.27 -15.71
CA ARG A 135 -1.77 1.56 -14.77
C ARG A 135 -2.54 0.44 -14.09
N ALA A 136 -1.94 -0.73 -14.00
CA ALA A 136 -2.39 -1.79 -13.09
C ALA A 136 -1.34 -2.01 -12.02
N ARG A 137 -1.74 -2.05 -10.75
CA ARG A 137 -0.83 -2.22 -9.61
C ARG A 137 -1.37 -3.26 -8.65
N VAL A 138 -0.48 -4.11 -8.16
CA VAL A 138 -0.74 -5.08 -7.09
C VAL A 138 0.32 -4.93 -6.00
N GLU A 139 -0.11 -4.96 -4.75
CA GLU A 139 0.75 -4.97 -3.59
C GLU A 139 0.37 -6.14 -2.69
N VAL A 140 1.34 -6.88 -2.16
CA VAL A 140 1.13 -7.93 -1.17
C VAL A 140 2.04 -7.67 0.00
N ARG A 141 1.45 -7.53 1.21
CA ARG A 141 2.17 -7.11 2.41
C ARG A 141 1.81 -8.00 3.60
N GLN A 142 2.81 -8.31 4.41
CA GLN A 142 2.70 -9.03 5.66
C GLN A 142 2.67 -8.02 6.82
N GLY A 143 1.71 -8.19 7.73
CA GLY A 143 1.63 -7.40 8.95
C GLY A 143 2.72 -7.74 9.96
N ILE A 144 3.24 -6.71 10.62
CA ILE A 144 4.21 -6.79 11.70
C ILE A 144 3.70 -5.91 12.85
N ARG A 145 3.63 -6.49 14.06
CA ARG A 145 3.22 -5.85 15.34
C ARG A 145 1.75 -5.46 15.47
N ALA A 146 1.12 -4.84 14.47
CA ALA A 146 -0.29 -4.48 14.51
C ALA A 146 -1.20 -5.71 14.35
N HIS A 147 -0.85 -6.58 13.39
CA HIS A 147 -1.45 -7.88 13.11
C HIS A 147 -0.40 -8.82 12.50
N SER A 148 -0.68 -10.12 12.43
CA SER A 148 0.12 -11.15 11.74
C SER A 148 -0.42 -11.54 10.36
N GLY A 149 -1.48 -10.88 9.90
CA GLY A 149 -2.12 -11.21 8.64
C GLY A 149 -1.44 -10.66 7.39
N LEU A 150 -1.65 -11.35 6.26
CA LEU A 150 -1.41 -10.88 4.90
C LEU A 150 -2.54 -9.94 4.44
N VAL A 151 -2.15 -8.91 3.68
CA VAL A 151 -3.02 -7.94 3.00
C VAL A 151 -2.57 -7.85 1.54
N ALA A 152 -3.50 -7.88 0.60
CA ALA A 152 -3.23 -7.68 -0.81
C ALA A 152 -4.12 -6.57 -1.37
N ASP A 153 -3.53 -5.58 -2.03
CA ASP A 153 -4.25 -4.51 -2.72
C ASP A 153 -4.07 -4.67 -4.23
N ALA A 154 -5.15 -4.46 -4.98
CA ALA A 154 -5.15 -4.41 -6.43
C ALA A 154 -5.83 -3.12 -6.89
N ALA A 155 -5.23 -2.42 -7.83
CA ALA A 155 -5.75 -1.19 -8.40
C ALA A 155 -5.54 -1.15 -9.91
N VAL A 156 -6.49 -0.55 -10.61
CA VAL A 156 -6.38 -0.20 -12.02
C VAL A 156 -6.73 1.28 -12.14
N ASP A 157 -5.77 2.11 -12.52
CA ASP A 157 -5.93 3.57 -12.58
C ASP A 157 -5.81 4.03 -14.03
N ALA A 158 -6.82 4.72 -14.53
CA ALA A 158 -6.74 5.50 -15.75
C ALA A 158 -6.29 6.93 -15.41
N PHE A 159 -5.43 7.52 -16.23
CA PHE A 159 -4.98 8.90 -16.05
C PHE A 159 -4.77 9.59 -17.40
N THR A 160 -5.06 10.88 -17.44
CA THR A 160 -4.91 11.72 -18.64
C THR A 160 -4.53 13.14 -18.26
N ASP A 161 -3.67 13.75 -19.06
CA ASP A 161 -3.35 15.17 -18.96
C ASP A 161 -4.41 15.94 -19.76
N ILE A 162 -5.23 16.72 -19.05
CA ILE A 162 -6.24 17.61 -19.66
C ILE A 162 -5.54 18.85 -20.21
N THR A 163 -4.57 19.37 -19.46
CA THR A 163 -3.61 20.39 -19.87
C THR A 163 -2.21 19.95 -19.42
N PRO A 164 -1.12 20.60 -19.86
CA PRO A 164 0.24 20.26 -19.41
C PRO A 164 0.41 20.31 -17.89
N GLU A 165 -0.38 21.14 -17.20
CA GLU A 165 -0.33 21.35 -15.75
C GLU A 165 -1.41 20.55 -15.00
N LEU A 166 -2.43 20.04 -15.68
CA LEU A 166 -3.62 19.47 -15.06
C LEU A 166 -3.84 18.02 -15.49
N ARG A 167 -3.69 17.10 -14.53
CA ARG A 167 -3.92 15.67 -14.71
C ARG A 167 -5.19 15.21 -13.99
N LEU A 168 -6.04 14.49 -14.69
CA LEU A 168 -7.15 13.75 -14.11
C LEU A 168 -6.76 12.27 -14.01
N SER A 169 -7.11 11.64 -12.90
CA SER A 169 -6.92 10.20 -12.70
C SER A 169 -8.08 9.58 -11.94
N GLY A 170 -8.32 8.29 -12.16
CA GLY A 170 -9.27 7.53 -11.37
C GLY A 170 -9.34 6.07 -11.77
N GLY A 171 -9.85 5.24 -10.85
CA GLY A 171 -9.77 3.81 -11.04
C GLY A 171 -10.41 2.97 -9.93
N PRO A 172 -10.89 1.75 -10.27
CA PRO A 172 -11.30 0.78 -9.28
C PRO A 172 -10.13 0.23 -8.47
N ARG A 173 -10.43 -0.23 -7.26
CA ARG A 173 -9.49 -0.87 -6.36
C ARG A 173 -10.17 -1.90 -5.46
N MET A 174 -9.40 -2.88 -5.02
CA MET A 174 -9.85 -3.95 -4.16
C MET A 174 -8.77 -4.28 -3.15
N THR A 175 -9.18 -4.62 -1.94
CA THR A 175 -8.29 -5.15 -0.90
C THR A 175 -8.77 -6.53 -0.46
N LEU A 176 -7.86 -7.48 -0.37
CA LEU A 176 -8.03 -8.78 0.26
C LEU A 176 -7.21 -8.85 1.53
N ALA A 177 -7.65 -9.66 2.48
CA ALA A 177 -6.91 -9.91 3.69
C ALA A 177 -7.08 -11.35 4.19
N SER A 178 -6.11 -11.80 4.97
CA SER A 178 -6.15 -13.08 5.66
C SER A 178 -7.03 -13.03 6.91
N ASN A 179 -7.35 -14.21 7.43
CA ASN A 179 -8.11 -14.36 8.67
C ASN A 179 -7.50 -13.61 9.87
N ASP A 180 -6.17 -13.65 10.02
CA ASP A 180 -5.45 -12.97 11.11
C ASP A 180 -5.65 -11.45 11.10
N TYR A 181 -5.70 -10.87 9.89
CA TYR A 181 -6.02 -9.45 9.73
C TYR A 181 -7.46 -9.20 10.19
N PHE A 182 -8.43 -9.96 9.68
CA PHE A 182 -9.83 -9.75 10.03
C PHE A 182 -10.11 -9.99 11.52
N ASN A 183 -9.50 -11.00 12.13
CA ASN A 183 -9.62 -11.23 13.57
C ASN A 183 -9.10 -10.06 14.39
N THR A 184 -8.05 -9.38 13.92
CA THR A 184 -7.48 -8.21 14.62
C THR A 184 -8.39 -7.00 14.55
N TYR A 185 -8.98 -6.71 13.39
CA TYR A 185 -9.74 -5.47 13.16
C TYR A 185 -11.26 -5.60 13.32
N TYR A 186 -11.80 -6.77 12.99
CA TYR A 186 -13.23 -7.02 12.81
C TYR A 186 -13.79 -8.15 13.67
N GLY A 187 -12.93 -9.01 14.22
CA GLY A 187 -13.36 -10.07 15.13
C GLY A 187 -13.86 -9.54 16.48
N VAL A 188 -14.89 -10.20 17.03
CA VAL A 188 -15.47 -9.90 18.34
C VAL A 188 -15.56 -11.21 19.13
N ASN A 189 -14.69 -11.36 20.13
CA ASN A 189 -14.68 -12.53 21.01
C ASN A 189 -15.76 -12.43 22.11
N ALA A 190 -15.90 -13.48 22.93
CA ALA A 190 -16.93 -13.53 23.97
C ALA A 190 -16.79 -12.42 25.04
N ARG A 191 -15.55 -12.08 25.44
CA ARG A 191 -15.30 -11.01 26.41
C ARG A 191 -15.66 -9.64 25.82
N GLU A 192 -15.29 -9.42 24.57
CA GLU A 192 -15.61 -8.20 23.84
C GLU A 192 -17.10 -8.05 23.59
N ALA A 193 -17.80 -9.14 23.26
CA ALA A 193 -19.25 -9.16 23.13
C ALA A 193 -19.94 -8.77 24.44
N ALA A 194 -19.50 -9.33 25.58
CA ALA A 194 -20.03 -8.97 26.89
C ALA A 194 -19.72 -7.51 27.30
N ALA A 195 -18.52 -7.01 26.99
CA ALA A 195 -18.09 -5.67 27.37
C ALA A 195 -18.66 -4.57 26.47
N SER A 196 -18.87 -4.87 25.19
CA SER A 196 -19.39 -3.91 24.22
C SER A 196 -20.90 -4.03 24.07
N GLY A 197 -21.47 -5.24 24.07
CA GLY A 197 -22.84 -5.51 23.65
C GLY A 197 -22.97 -5.85 22.15
N LEU A 198 -21.85 -5.99 21.43
CA LEU A 198 -21.82 -6.48 20.05
C LEU A 198 -22.03 -8.00 20.00
N SER A 199 -22.63 -8.48 18.92
CA SER A 199 -22.67 -9.93 18.64
C SER A 199 -21.25 -10.49 18.47
N ARG A 200 -21.02 -11.70 18.99
CA ARG A 200 -19.77 -12.43 18.73
C ARG A 200 -19.59 -12.64 17.22
N TYR A 201 -18.37 -12.50 16.75
CA TYR A 201 -18.04 -12.64 15.34
C TYR A 201 -16.63 -13.17 15.15
N ASN A 202 -16.50 -14.27 14.41
CA ASN A 202 -15.24 -14.91 14.07
C ASN A 202 -15.09 -14.89 12.54
N PRO A 203 -14.40 -13.88 11.97
CA PRO A 203 -14.20 -13.79 10.54
C PRO A 203 -13.33 -14.94 9.99
N GLY A 204 -13.39 -15.14 8.68
CA GLY A 204 -12.38 -15.87 7.90
C GLY A 204 -11.52 -14.90 7.09
N GLY A 205 -10.71 -15.42 6.15
CA GLY A 205 -10.04 -14.61 5.12
C GLY A 205 -10.95 -14.29 3.93
N GLY A 206 -10.57 -13.34 3.08
CA GLY A 206 -11.34 -12.97 1.90
C GLY A 206 -11.18 -11.52 1.46
N VAL A 207 -12.14 -11.05 0.65
CA VAL A 207 -12.20 -9.66 0.19
C VAL A 207 -12.61 -8.76 1.35
N LYS A 208 -11.75 -7.78 1.67
CA LYS A 208 -11.99 -6.76 2.70
C LYS A 208 -12.86 -5.64 2.15
N SER A 209 -12.54 -5.17 0.95
CA SER A 209 -13.20 -4.02 0.37
C SER A 209 -13.06 -3.95 -1.13
N VAL A 210 -14.04 -3.30 -1.76
CA VAL A 210 -14.00 -2.87 -3.16
C VAL A 210 -14.34 -1.39 -3.21
N GLY A 211 -13.78 -0.66 -4.17
CA GLY A 211 -13.99 0.77 -4.24
C GLY A 211 -13.47 1.37 -5.53
N ALA A 212 -13.57 2.68 -5.60
CA ALA A 212 -12.97 3.48 -6.64
C ALA A 212 -12.57 4.83 -6.06
N GLY A 213 -11.53 5.43 -6.64
CA GLY A 213 -11.12 6.77 -6.30
C GLY A 213 -10.67 7.53 -7.53
N GLY A 214 -10.57 8.83 -7.37
CA GLY A 214 -10.07 9.73 -8.40
C GLY A 214 -9.38 10.93 -7.79
N ALA A 215 -8.51 11.54 -8.58
CA ALA A 215 -7.79 12.74 -8.20
C ALA A 215 -7.67 13.68 -9.40
N LEU A 216 -7.80 14.98 -9.09
CA LEU A 216 -7.41 16.07 -9.97
C LEU A 216 -6.09 16.64 -9.43
N THR A 217 -5.02 16.49 -10.19
CA THR A 217 -3.68 16.93 -9.83
C THR A 217 -3.29 18.13 -10.67
N TRP A 218 -2.97 19.23 -10.00
CA TRP A 218 -2.53 20.47 -10.63
C TRP A 218 -1.08 20.78 -10.26
N LYS A 219 -0.26 21.00 -11.28
CA LYS A 219 1.17 21.32 -11.20
C LYS A 219 1.40 22.76 -11.70
N PRO A 220 1.16 23.78 -10.86
CA PRO A 220 1.28 25.18 -11.27
C PRO A 220 2.73 25.60 -11.60
N SER A 221 3.73 24.83 -11.16
CA SER A 221 5.12 24.98 -11.53
C SER A 221 5.82 23.61 -11.48
N GLU A 222 7.08 23.56 -11.91
CA GLU A 222 7.88 22.32 -11.89
C GLU A 222 8.06 21.71 -10.49
N ASN A 223 7.95 22.54 -9.44
CA ASN A 223 8.23 22.13 -8.07
C ASN A 223 6.96 21.94 -7.24
N TRP A 224 5.84 22.58 -7.60
CA TRP A 224 4.60 22.49 -6.85
C TRP A 224 3.69 21.41 -7.44
N THR A 225 3.13 20.58 -6.56
CA THR A 225 2.04 19.67 -6.91
C THR A 225 0.94 19.85 -5.89
N THR A 226 -0.26 20.14 -6.38
CA THR A 226 -1.48 20.18 -5.58
C THR A 226 -2.45 19.12 -6.10
N SER A 227 -3.29 18.58 -5.24
CA SER A 227 -4.28 17.61 -5.67
C SER A 227 -5.54 17.68 -4.83
N THR A 228 -6.69 17.51 -5.47
CA THR A 228 -7.96 17.20 -4.82
C THR A 228 -8.31 15.77 -5.14
N PHE A 229 -8.76 15.01 -4.15
CA PHE A 229 -9.04 13.58 -4.33
C PHE A 229 -10.32 13.17 -3.59
N LEU A 230 -10.94 12.15 -4.14
CA LEU A 230 -12.13 11.49 -3.60
C LEU A 230 -11.94 9.99 -3.71
N GLU A 231 -12.32 9.27 -2.67
CA GLU A 231 -12.30 7.82 -2.64
C GLU A 231 -13.55 7.30 -1.95
N TYR A 232 -14.21 6.36 -2.63
CA TYR A 232 -15.31 5.59 -2.09
C TYR A 232 -14.88 4.14 -1.96
N THR A 233 -14.99 3.62 -0.74
CA THR A 233 -14.65 2.24 -0.40
C THR A 233 -15.85 1.59 0.26
N ARG A 234 -16.27 0.44 -0.24
CA ARG A 234 -17.28 -0.41 0.38
C ARG A 234 -16.62 -1.61 1.03
N LEU A 235 -16.77 -1.72 2.35
CA LEU A 235 -16.40 -2.91 3.11
C LEU A 235 -17.31 -4.07 2.70
N THR A 236 -16.70 -5.18 2.34
CA THR A 236 -17.37 -6.40 1.86
C THR A 236 -16.84 -7.60 2.63
N GLY A 237 -17.45 -8.77 2.38
CA GLY A 237 -17.03 -10.03 2.96
C GLY A 237 -16.84 -9.94 4.49
N PRO A 238 -15.74 -10.51 5.02
CA PRO A 238 -15.55 -10.57 6.46
C PRO A 238 -15.51 -9.20 7.18
N ALA A 239 -15.04 -8.13 6.53
CA ALA A 239 -15.08 -6.79 7.10
C ALA A 239 -16.50 -6.23 7.14
N GLY A 240 -17.23 -6.33 6.03
CA GLY A 240 -18.60 -5.84 5.94
C GLY A 240 -19.58 -6.60 6.85
N ASP A 241 -19.33 -7.88 7.11
CA ASP A 241 -20.20 -8.75 7.91
C ASP A 241 -19.92 -8.70 9.42
N SER A 242 -18.86 -8.03 9.84
CA SER A 242 -18.53 -7.80 11.25
C SER A 242 -19.66 -7.11 12.00
N SER A 243 -19.94 -7.58 13.23
CA SER A 243 -20.87 -6.92 14.14
C SER A 243 -20.46 -5.48 14.46
N LEU A 244 -19.16 -5.19 14.53
CA LEU A 244 -18.65 -3.81 14.66
C LEU A 244 -19.17 -2.92 13.52
N VAL A 245 -19.07 -3.38 12.27
CA VAL A 245 -19.48 -2.61 11.09
C VAL A 245 -20.99 -2.55 10.96
N ARG A 246 -21.69 -3.68 11.16
CA ARG A 246 -23.14 -3.77 10.97
C ARG A 246 -23.96 -3.08 12.06
N GLU A 247 -23.52 -3.17 13.31
CA GLU A 247 -24.32 -2.70 14.45
C GLU A 247 -23.89 -1.29 14.90
N ARG A 248 -22.63 -0.90 14.66
CA ARG A 248 -22.08 0.39 15.11
C ARG A 248 -21.46 1.25 14.01
N GLY A 249 -21.19 0.65 12.87
CA GLY A 249 -20.41 1.25 11.81
C GLY A 249 -21.23 1.55 10.56
N ASP A 250 -20.50 1.67 9.45
CA ASP A 250 -21.03 1.70 8.09
C ASP A 250 -20.09 0.91 7.17
N ARG A 251 -20.66 0.25 6.16
CA ARG A 251 -19.89 -0.42 5.12
C ARG A 251 -19.33 0.59 4.11
N ASN A 252 -19.99 1.72 3.93
CA ASN A 252 -19.66 2.75 2.97
C ASN A 252 -18.71 3.75 3.61
N GLN A 253 -17.53 3.88 3.03
CA GLN A 253 -16.45 4.68 3.57
C GLN A 253 -16.09 5.72 2.51
N LEU A 254 -16.28 7.00 2.86
CA LEU A 254 -15.99 8.12 1.96
C LEU A 254 -14.82 8.92 2.50
N LEU A 255 -13.81 9.11 1.66
CA LEU A 255 -12.66 9.96 1.92
C LEU A 255 -12.60 11.05 0.87
N ILE A 256 -12.51 12.31 1.31
CA ILE A 256 -12.31 13.46 0.43
C ILE A 256 -11.25 14.37 1.03
N GLY A 257 -10.41 14.96 0.19
CA GLY A 257 -9.46 15.93 0.69
C GLY A 257 -8.62 16.59 -0.38
N VAL A 258 -7.63 17.33 0.12
CA VAL A 258 -6.68 18.08 -0.67
C VAL A 258 -5.26 17.82 -0.17
N SER A 259 -4.29 18.02 -1.04
CA SER A 259 -2.88 17.94 -0.71
C SER A 259 -2.07 18.96 -1.48
N ALA A 260 -0.94 19.35 -0.91
CA ALA A 260 0.09 20.13 -1.57
C ALA A 260 1.47 19.60 -1.18
N SER A 261 2.38 19.57 -2.14
CA SER A 261 3.77 19.19 -1.94
C SER A 261 4.70 20.03 -2.80
N TYR A 262 5.89 20.29 -2.28
CA TYR A 262 6.98 20.96 -2.98
C TYR A 262 8.12 19.98 -3.22
N LYS A 263 8.69 19.98 -4.43
CA LYS A 263 9.82 19.14 -4.85
C LYS A 263 11.11 19.96 -4.84
N PHE A 264 12.09 19.46 -4.09
CA PHE A 264 13.46 19.95 -4.06
C PHE A 264 14.34 18.99 -4.88
N ASN A 265 15.14 19.54 -5.79
CA ASN A 265 16.12 18.78 -6.57
C ASN A 265 17.51 19.08 -6.01
N PHE A 266 18.34 18.05 -5.83
CA PHE A 266 19.71 18.19 -5.33
C PHE A 266 20.60 17.09 -5.90
N THR A 267 21.93 17.28 -5.86
CA THR A 267 22.93 16.31 -6.32
C THR A 267 23.73 15.83 -5.12
N MET A 268 23.90 14.51 -5.01
CA MET A 268 24.74 13.88 -4.00
C MET A 268 26.01 13.37 -4.68
N ASN A 269 27.16 13.84 -4.19
CA ASN A 269 28.49 13.40 -4.60
C ASN A 269 28.93 12.17 -3.82
#